data_AF-A0A7S3T8H4-F1
#
_entry.id   AF-A0A7S3T8H4-F1
#
_cell.length_a   1.000
_cell.length_b   1.000
_cell.length_c   1.000
_cell.angle_alpha   90.00
_cell.angle_beta   90.00
_cell.angle_gamma   90.00
#
_symmetry.space_group_name_H-M   'P 1'
#
loop_
_entity.id
_entity.type
_entity.pdbx_description
1 polymer ?
#
loop_
_entity_poly.entity_id
_entity_poly.type
_entity_poly.pdbx_seq_one_letter_code
_entity_poly.pdbx_strand_id
1 'polypeptide(L)'
;RALAITGRPARASGCLRRRLLTPRSASPPQLLYLHSSQSSSQLVIVAQRKLETQLESYSVPFVKIDGMEPEKKEVRKAIWEMSDQKPGTYPILVDMVNGKCYAGDDLQASQDTGSLQTALTTSYGSSA
;
A
#
# COMPACT_ATOMS: atom_id res chain seq x y z
N ARG A 1 45.72 2.77 -15.28
CA ARG A 1 44.50 3.52 -15.65
C ARG A 1 43.33 2.78 -15.02
N ALA A 2 42.82 3.27 -13.90
CA ALA A 2 41.75 2.65 -13.13
C ALA A 2 40.39 3.11 -13.69
N LEU A 3 39.50 2.17 -14.04
CA LEU A 3 38.10 2.45 -14.33
C LEU A 3 37.27 2.07 -13.09
N ALA A 4 36.73 3.12 -12.46
CA ALA A 4 35.70 3.02 -11.45
C ALA A 4 34.39 2.58 -12.09
N ILE A 5 33.86 1.43 -11.67
CA ILE A 5 32.46 1.06 -11.91
C ILE A 5 31.72 1.38 -10.62
N THR A 6 31.12 2.56 -10.62
CA THR A 6 30.25 3.06 -9.55
C THR A 6 29.05 2.13 -9.38
N GLY A 7 28.87 1.63 -8.16
CA GLY A 7 27.71 0.87 -7.75
C GLY A 7 26.41 1.65 -7.96
N ARG A 8 25.39 0.96 -8.48
CA ARG A 8 24.01 1.41 -8.37
C ARG A 8 23.53 1.08 -6.96
N PRO A 9 23.17 2.06 -6.11
CA PRO A 9 22.38 1.74 -4.94
C PRO A 9 20.99 1.32 -5.42
N ALA A 10 20.58 0.11 -5.03
CA ALA A 10 19.18 -0.28 -5.05
C ALA A 10 18.37 0.85 -4.40
N ARG A 11 17.35 1.32 -5.11
CA ARG A 11 16.41 2.35 -4.65
C ARG A 11 15.63 1.73 -3.50
N ALA A 12 16.22 1.75 -2.32
CA ALA A 12 15.55 1.38 -1.09
C ALA A 12 14.39 2.36 -0.91
N SER A 13 13.18 1.84 -1.06
CA SER A 13 11.93 2.50 -0.71
C SER A 13 11.99 2.91 0.76
N GLY A 14 12.51 4.09 1.02
CA GLY A 14 12.59 4.70 2.33
C GLY A 14 11.23 5.28 2.72
N CYS A 15 10.27 4.42 3.08
CA CYS A 15 9.01 4.87 3.70
C CYS A 15 9.14 5.18 5.21
N LEU A 16 10.36 5.49 5.69
CA LEU A 16 10.59 5.80 7.09
C LEU A 16 11.13 7.22 7.27
N ARG A 17 10.19 8.18 7.35
CA ARG A 17 10.35 9.34 8.23
C ARG A 17 9.20 9.44 9.22
N ARG A 18 9.38 8.65 10.28
CA ARG A 18 8.97 8.87 11.67
C ARG A 18 8.63 10.34 11.97
N ARG A 19 7.34 10.66 12.16
CA ARG A 19 6.86 11.60 13.19
C ARG A 19 5.33 11.54 13.38
N LEU A 20 4.96 11.41 14.65
CA LEU A 20 3.71 11.84 15.29
C LEU A 20 2.46 11.02 15.01
N LEU A 21 2.24 9.90 15.73
CA LEU A 21 0.94 9.62 16.35
C LEU A 21 1.15 8.89 17.69
N THR A 22 0.41 9.35 18.69
CA THR A 22 0.41 9.02 20.12
C THR A 22 0.09 7.55 20.47
N PRO A 23 0.59 7.00 21.59
CA PRO A 23 0.29 5.64 22.03
C PRO A 23 -1.04 5.62 22.79
N ARG A 24 -2.19 5.64 22.10
CA ARG A 24 -3.49 5.46 22.77
C ARG A 24 -4.62 4.98 21.87
N SER A 25 -4.35 3.99 21.03
CA SER A 25 -5.35 3.00 20.67
C SER A 25 -4.59 1.80 20.13
N ALA A 26 -4.62 0.69 20.86
CA ALA A 26 -4.13 -0.60 20.40
C ALA A 26 -5.07 -1.11 19.29
N SER A 27 -5.10 -0.38 18.17
CA SER A 27 -5.69 -0.89 16.94
C SER A 27 -4.76 -2.01 16.47
N PRO A 28 -5.29 -3.18 16.08
CA PRO A 28 -4.44 -4.24 15.55
C PRO A 28 -3.59 -3.72 14.37
N PRO A 29 -2.49 -4.39 14.04
CA PRO A 29 -1.79 -4.15 12.78
C PRO A 29 -2.82 -4.03 11.64
N GLN A 30 -2.90 -2.87 10.99
CA GLN A 30 -3.94 -2.56 9.99
C GLN A 30 -3.33 -2.45 8.60
N LEU A 31 -3.85 -3.24 7.67
CA LEU A 31 -3.60 -3.05 6.24
C LEU A 31 -4.64 -2.06 5.73
N LEU A 32 -4.23 -0.92 5.21
CA LEU A 32 -5.14 0.10 4.68
C LEU A 32 -5.23 -0.04 3.17
N TYR A 33 -6.44 -0.16 2.64
CA TYR A 33 -6.71 -0.21 1.21
C TYR A 33 -7.48 1.04 0.79
N LEU A 34 -6.80 1.96 0.12
CA LEU A 34 -7.42 3.13 -0.46
C LEU A 34 -7.94 2.80 -1.86
N HIS A 35 -9.26 2.86 -1.99
CA HIS A 35 -9.97 2.64 -3.25
C HIS A 35 -10.83 3.87 -3.59
N SER A 36 -11.38 3.90 -4.79
CA SER A 36 -12.28 4.93 -5.28
C SER A 36 -13.46 4.27 -5.99
N SER A 37 -14.62 4.32 -5.32
CA SER A 37 -15.90 3.83 -5.85
C SER A 37 -16.41 4.61 -7.08
N GLN A 38 -15.96 5.86 -7.29
CA GLN A 38 -16.36 6.70 -8.42
C GLN A 38 -15.31 6.74 -9.56
N SER A 39 -14.33 5.85 -9.56
CA SER A 39 -13.34 5.80 -10.64
C SER A 39 -13.99 5.45 -11.98
N SER A 40 -13.87 6.33 -12.98
CA SER A 40 -14.34 6.08 -14.36
C SER A 40 -13.33 5.30 -15.22
N SER A 41 -12.09 5.17 -14.74
CA SER A 41 -11.00 4.51 -15.46
C SER A 41 -11.09 3.00 -15.30
N GLN A 42 -11.35 2.28 -16.40
CA GLN A 42 -11.48 0.81 -16.38
C GLN A 42 -10.22 0.10 -15.83
N LEU A 43 -9.02 0.60 -16.12
CA LEU A 43 -7.77 0.06 -15.57
C LEU A 43 -7.73 0.13 -14.04
N VAL A 44 -8.20 1.23 -13.46
CA VAL A 44 -8.26 1.45 -12.01
C VAL A 44 -9.33 0.54 -11.39
N ILE A 45 -10.49 0.38 -12.04
CA ILE A 45 -11.54 -0.55 -11.58
C ILE A 45 -11.02 -1.99 -11.56
N VAL A 46 -10.36 -2.45 -12.63
CA VAL A 46 -9.82 -3.81 -12.72
C VAL A 46 -8.72 -4.04 -11.71
N ALA A 47 -7.78 -3.09 -11.55
CA ALA A 47 -6.71 -3.19 -10.56
C ALA A 47 -7.25 -3.26 -9.12
N GLN A 48 -8.26 -2.44 -8.79
CA GLN A 48 -8.94 -2.45 -7.50
C GLN A 48 -9.62 -3.80 -7.23
N ARG A 49 -10.40 -4.32 -8.18
CA ARG A 49 -11.06 -5.62 -8.04
C ARG A 49 -10.05 -6.75 -7.89
N LYS A 50 -8.99 -6.75 -8.70
CA LYS A 50 -7.92 -7.75 -8.62
C LYS A 50 -7.27 -7.74 -7.25
N LEU A 51 -6.92 -6.55 -6.74
CA LEU A 51 -6.32 -6.42 -5.42
C LEU A 51 -7.27 -6.90 -4.32
N GLU A 52 -8.54 -6.50 -4.38
CA GLU A 52 -9.55 -6.90 -3.41
C GLU A 52 -9.73 -8.43 -3.36
N THR A 53 -9.92 -9.07 -4.52
CA THR A 53 -10.03 -10.53 -4.61
C THR A 53 -8.77 -11.23 -4.07
N GLN A 54 -7.59 -10.67 -4.30
CA GLN A 54 -6.35 -11.21 -3.76
C GLN A 54 -6.27 -11.07 -2.23
N LEU A 55 -6.59 -9.89 -1.68
CA LEU A 55 -6.59 -9.67 -0.24
C LEU A 55 -7.59 -10.60 0.48
N GLU A 56 -8.78 -10.79 -0.11
CA GLU A 56 -9.76 -11.76 0.38
C GLU A 56 -9.23 -13.20 0.29
N SER A 57 -8.59 -13.57 -0.83
CA SER A 57 -7.96 -14.89 -0.98
C SER A 57 -6.83 -15.14 0.02
N TYR A 58 -6.14 -14.09 0.47
CA TYR A 58 -5.09 -14.19 1.49
C TYR A 58 -5.67 -14.29 2.91
N SER A 59 -6.99 -14.09 3.07
CA SER A 59 -7.67 -14.03 4.37
C SER A 59 -7.01 -13.03 5.33
N VAL A 60 -6.46 -11.95 4.78
CA VAL A 60 -5.81 -10.89 5.55
C VAL A 60 -6.86 -9.85 5.97
N PRO A 61 -6.93 -9.44 7.24
CA PRO A 61 -7.81 -8.34 7.63
C PRO A 61 -7.30 -7.01 7.08
N PHE A 62 -8.11 -6.32 6.27
CA PHE A 62 -7.80 -5.01 5.71
C PHE A 62 -8.94 -4.02 5.86
N VAL A 63 -8.59 -2.74 5.98
CA VAL A 63 -9.53 -1.63 6.12
C VAL A 63 -9.67 -0.96 4.76
N LYS A 64 -10.86 -1.07 4.18
CA LYS A 64 -11.22 -0.34 2.96
C LYS A 64 -11.49 1.11 3.31
N ILE A 65 -10.81 2.02 2.62
CA ILE A 65 -11.00 3.46 2.73
C ILE A 65 -11.42 3.94 1.35
N ASP A 66 -12.60 4.53 1.26
CA ASP A 66 -13.04 5.16 0.04
C ASP A 66 -12.50 6.60 -0.04
N GLY A 67 -11.70 6.87 -1.07
CA GLY A 67 -11.08 8.18 -1.30
C GLY A 67 -12.05 9.25 -1.82
N MET A 68 -13.27 8.86 -2.21
CA MET A 68 -14.33 9.77 -2.62
C MET A 68 -15.15 10.29 -1.44
N GLU A 69 -15.12 9.61 -0.29
CA GLU A 69 -15.79 10.10 0.91
C GLU A 69 -15.15 11.42 1.41
N PRO A 70 -15.95 12.49 1.59
CA PRO A 70 -15.44 13.77 2.05
C PRO A 70 -14.88 13.71 3.48
N GLU A 71 -15.42 12.84 4.33
CA GLU A 71 -14.97 12.61 5.71
C GLU A 71 -13.57 11.96 5.77
N LYS A 72 -13.18 11.23 4.72
CA LYS A 72 -11.85 10.60 4.61
C LYS A 72 -10.84 11.49 3.89
N LYS A 73 -11.13 12.78 3.67
CA LYS A 73 -10.26 13.73 2.96
C LYS A 73 -8.88 13.88 3.60
N GLU A 74 -8.80 13.86 4.92
CA GLU A 74 -7.52 13.94 5.63
C GLU A 74 -6.74 12.62 5.52
N VAL A 75 -7.44 11.49 5.63
CA VAL A 75 -6.84 10.16 5.56
C VAL A 75 -6.32 9.86 4.16
N ARG A 76 -7.10 10.15 3.10
CA ARG A 76 -6.63 9.99 1.70
C ARG A 76 -5.40 10.84 1.42
N LYS A 77 -5.35 12.07 1.95
CA LYS A 77 -4.22 12.98 1.75
C LYS A 77 -2.99 12.43 2.45
N ALA A 78 -3.14 11.98 3.71
CA ALA A 78 -2.07 11.34 4.45
C ALA A 78 -1.55 10.07 3.73
N ILE A 79 -2.42 9.26 3.13
CA ILE A 79 -2.04 8.07 2.36
C ILE A 79 -1.26 8.44 1.10
N TRP A 80 -1.68 9.47 0.36
CA TRP A 80 -0.93 9.97 -0.79
C TRP A 80 0.45 10.50 -0.40
N GLU A 81 0.53 11.24 0.71
CA GLU A 81 1.81 11.74 1.24
C GLU A 81 2.71 10.59 1.73
N MET A 82 2.15 9.54 2.34
CA MET A 82 2.91 8.36 2.79
C MET A 82 3.41 7.50 1.61
N SER A 83 2.64 7.41 0.54
CA SER A 83 2.95 6.59 -0.63
C SER A 83 3.74 7.32 -1.71
N ASP A 84 4.02 8.61 -1.51
CA ASP A 84 4.63 9.52 -2.50
C ASP A 84 3.88 9.51 -3.84
N GLN A 85 2.57 9.29 -3.80
CA GLN A 85 1.70 9.20 -4.98
C GLN A 85 0.96 10.51 -5.24
N LYS A 86 0.60 10.73 -6.51
CA LYS A 86 -0.22 11.87 -6.89
C LYS A 86 -1.63 11.77 -6.30
N PRO A 87 -2.25 12.91 -5.95
CA PRO A 87 -3.65 12.93 -5.56
C PRO A 87 -4.53 12.44 -6.71
N GLY A 88 -5.32 11.41 -6.45
CA GLY A 88 -6.13 10.71 -7.45
C GLY A 88 -5.53 9.38 -7.93
N THR A 89 -4.37 8.97 -7.43
CA THR A 89 -3.85 7.62 -7.67
C THR A 89 -4.65 6.60 -6.84
N TYR A 90 -5.22 5.61 -7.53
CA TYR A 90 -5.92 4.45 -6.96
C TYR A 90 -5.65 3.23 -7.85
N PRO A 91 -5.62 2.00 -7.32
CA PRO A 91 -5.62 1.65 -5.89
C PRO A 91 -4.29 1.94 -5.20
N ILE A 92 -4.33 2.19 -3.89
CA ILE A 92 -3.14 2.27 -3.03
C ILE A 92 -3.34 1.35 -1.83
N LEU A 93 -2.34 0.52 -1.53
CA LEU A 93 -2.29 -0.32 -0.35
C LEU A 93 -1.19 0.20 0.58
N VAL A 94 -1.52 0.41 1.85
CA VAL A 94 -0.56 0.83 2.87
C VAL A 94 -0.52 -0.21 3.98
N ASP A 95 0.63 -0.84 4.11
CA ASP A 95 0.97 -1.73 5.20
C ASP A 95 1.51 -0.90 6.36
N MET A 96 0.70 -0.71 7.42
CA MET A 96 1.10 0.06 8.60
C MET A 96 2.05 -0.71 9.52
N VAL A 97 2.26 -2.01 9.31
CA VAL A 97 3.15 -2.86 10.12
C VAL A 97 4.59 -2.71 9.68
N ASN A 98 4.81 -2.85 8.37
CA ASN A 98 6.11 -2.70 7.72
C ASN A 98 6.36 -1.25 7.30
N GLY A 99 5.33 -0.39 7.36
CA GLY A 99 5.38 0.98 6.85
C GLY A 99 5.63 1.00 5.35
N LYS A 100 5.05 0.06 4.60
CA LYS A 100 5.30 -0.08 3.15
C LYS A 100 4.05 0.27 2.36
N CYS A 101 4.23 1.05 1.30
CA CYS A 101 3.14 1.45 0.41
C CYS A 101 3.30 0.75 -0.94
N TYR A 102 2.20 0.24 -1.48
CA TYR A 102 2.13 -0.38 -2.78
C TYR A 102 1.09 0.38 -3.62
N ALA A 103 1.51 0.91 -4.76
CA ALA A 103 0.66 1.67 -5.66
C ALA A 103 1.07 1.46 -7.12
N GLY A 104 0.11 1.62 -8.04
CA GLY A 104 0.37 1.57 -9.49
C GLY A 104 1.11 0.32 -9.94
N ASP A 105 2.14 0.49 -10.76
CA ASP A 105 2.96 -0.60 -11.31
C ASP A 105 3.70 -1.42 -10.24
N ASP A 106 4.10 -0.80 -9.12
CA ASP A 106 4.82 -1.51 -8.05
C ASP A 106 3.92 -2.52 -7.34
N LEU A 107 2.64 -2.13 -7.16
CA LEU A 107 1.62 -3.04 -6.68
C LEU A 107 1.42 -4.20 -7.65
N GLN A 108 1.26 -3.90 -8.94
CA GLN A 108 1.05 -4.93 -9.96
C GLN A 108 2.23 -5.89 -10.06
N ALA A 109 3.48 -5.39 -10.01
CA ALA A 109 4.68 -6.21 -10.00
C ALA A 109 4.77 -7.08 -8.73
N SER A 110 4.40 -6.53 -7.58
CA SER A 110 4.38 -7.27 -6.31
C SER A 110 3.32 -8.38 -6.32
N GLN A 111 2.19 -8.19 -7.01
CA GLN A 111 1.18 -9.23 -7.22
C GLN A 111 1.67 -10.32 -8.18
N ASP A 112 2.29 -9.92 -9.30
CA ASP A 112 2.77 -10.84 -10.34
C ASP A 112 3.90 -11.75 -9.84
N THR A 113 4.79 -11.18 -9.03
CA THR A 113 5.89 -11.92 -8.39
C THR A 113 5.48 -12.74 -7.16
N GLY A 114 4.24 -12.59 -6.68
CA GLY A 114 3.78 -13.22 -5.42
C GLY A 114 4.38 -12.61 -4.15
N SER A 115 5.28 -11.63 -4.27
CA SER A 115 5.95 -10.96 -3.14
C SER A 115 4.95 -10.27 -2.21
N LEU A 116 3.86 -9.75 -2.77
CA LEU A 116 2.79 -9.11 -1.99
C LEU A 116 2.14 -10.11 -1.03
N GLN A 117 1.77 -11.30 -1.53
CA GLN A 117 1.17 -12.35 -0.71
C GLN A 117 2.09 -12.72 0.44
N THR A 118 3.35 -13.05 0.16
CA THR A 118 4.31 -13.43 1.20
C THR A 118 4.48 -12.34 2.25
N ALA A 119 4.59 -11.08 1.84
CA ALA A 119 4.71 -9.96 2.76
C ALA A 119 3.46 -9.82 3.65
N LEU A 120 2.27 -9.86 3.06
CA LEU A 120 1.02 -9.69 3.79
C LEU A 120 0.72 -10.88 4.70
N THR A 121 0.91 -12.12 4.23
CA THR A 121 0.74 -13.32 5.06
C THR A 121 1.78 -13.38 6.19
N THR A 122 3.01 -12.93 5.97
CA THR A 122 4.01 -12.84 7.05
C THR A 122 3.62 -11.81 8.11
N SER A 123 2.99 -10.71 7.69
CA SER A 123 2.70 -9.57 8.57
C SER A 123 1.34 -9.63 9.25
N TYR A 124 0.37 -10.28 8.60
CA TYR A 124 -1.03 -10.33 9.00
C TYR A 124 -1.64 -11.73 8.95
N GLY A 125 -0.96 -12.70 8.33
CA GLY A 125 -1.40 -14.08 8.37
C GLY A 125 -1.27 -14.58 9.81
N SER A 126 -2.40 -15.00 10.38
CA SER A 126 -2.41 -15.76 11.63
C SER A 126 -1.48 -16.95 11.47
N SER A 127 -0.50 -17.08 12.37
CA SER A 127 0.05 -18.39 12.68
C SER A 127 -1.08 -19.22 13.30
N ALA A 128 -1.76 -20.03 12.48
CA ALA A 128 -2.42 -21.28 12.83
C ALA A 128 -3.16 -21.84 11.60
#